data_AF-A0A5B7WXM2-F1
#
_entry.id   AF-A0A5B7WXM2-F1
#
_cell.length_a   1.000
_cell.length_b   1.000
_cell.length_c   1.000
_cell.angle_alpha   90.00
_cell.angle_beta   90.00
_cell.angle_gamma   90.00
#
_symmetry.space_group_name_H-M   'P 1'
#
loop_
_entity.id
_entity.type
_entity.pdbx_description
1 polymer ?
#
loop_
_entity_poly.entity_id
_entity_poly.type
_entity_poly.pdbx_seq_one_letter_code
_entity_poly.pdbx_strand_id
1 'polypeptide(L)'
;MKCEDGTMEVGSIEITPFKRQSPSNKAQTYRLVVKRKPKKDRQIDLITQDIYDYRAIITNDFDLDTKGVAAFYNQRGNMERQFDILKNDFGWNNMPFSSLNKNLVFLYFTAICRNLYNKIIQHFSKTNRYLKPTYRMKKFIFRFIILPAKWIKQSRQLKLRIYSYNHYQT
;
A
#
# COMPACT_ATOMS: atom_id res chain seq x y z
N MET A 1 -4.91 12.16 -3.81
CA MET A 1 -6.32 11.80 -3.59
C MET A 1 -6.78 12.73 -2.50
N LYS A 2 -7.51 13.80 -2.86
CA LYS A 2 -7.96 14.80 -1.90
C LYS A 2 -9.02 14.13 -1.03
N CYS A 3 -8.78 14.07 0.28
CA CYS A 3 -9.87 13.83 1.23
C CYS A 3 -10.75 15.06 1.17
N GLU A 4 -11.98 14.92 0.69
CA GLU A 4 -13.01 15.93 0.90
C GLU A 4 -13.21 16.11 2.42
N ASP A 5 -13.27 17.36 2.84
CA ASP A 5 -13.42 17.82 4.22
C ASP A 5 -14.76 17.38 4.82
N GLY A 6 -14.87 16.10 5.15
CA GLY A 6 -15.70 15.68 6.28
C GLY A 6 -14.84 15.87 7.53
N THR A 7 -15.16 16.90 8.33
CA THR A 7 -14.47 17.22 9.60
C THR A 7 -14.26 15.95 10.42
N MET A 8 -13.03 15.45 10.44
CA MET A 8 -12.68 14.26 11.23
C MET A 8 -12.67 14.67 12.69
N GLU A 9 -13.66 14.19 13.43
CA GLU A 9 -13.77 14.45 14.85
C GLU A 9 -12.92 13.43 15.61
N VAL A 10 -12.15 13.94 16.56
CA VAL A 10 -11.19 13.15 17.34
C VAL A 10 -11.35 13.52 18.80
N GLY A 11 -11.46 12.51 19.67
CA GLY A 11 -11.43 12.65 21.11
C GLY A 11 -10.36 11.73 21.70
N SER A 12 -9.89 12.03 22.91
CA SER A 12 -8.99 11.14 23.64
C SER A 12 -9.36 11.01 25.10
N ILE A 13 -9.14 9.82 25.65
CA ILE A 13 -9.28 9.51 27.07
C ILE A 13 -8.07 8.70 27.53
N GLU A 14 -7.66 8.88 28.78
CA GLU A 14 -6.62 8.06 29.38
C GLU A 14 -7.22 6.78 29.96
N ILE A 15 -6.58 5.66 29.65
CA ILE A 15 -6.98 4.34 30.12
C ILE A 15 -5.78 3.65 30.77
N THR A 16 -6.01 2.96 31.89
CA THR A 16 -5.01 2.10 32.51
C THR A 16 -5.54 0.67 32.46
N PRO A 17 -5.40 -0.02 31.32
CA PRO A 17 -5.87 -1.39 31.19
C PRO A 17 -5.02 -2.30 32.12
N PHE A 18 -5.64 -3.36 32.64
CA PHE A 18 -4.98 -4.41 33.43
C PHE A 18 -4.49 -4.04 34.84
N LYS A 19 -5.07 -3.03 35.50
CA LYS A 19 -4.77 -2.71 36.92
C LYS A 19 -4.80 -3.95 37.84
N ARG A 20 -5.74 -4.88 37.64
CA ARG A 20 -5.91 -6.10 38.46
C ARG A 20 -4.89 -7.20 38.18
N GLN A 21 -4.23 -7.19 37.02
CA GLN A 21 -3.31 -8.26 36.58
C GLN A 21 -1.84 -7.83 36.66
N SER A 22 -1.54 -6.58 37.02
CA SER A 22 -0.16 -6.10 37.14
C SER A 22 0.46 -6.60 38.46
N PRO A 23 1.52 -7.43 38.42
CA PRO A 23 2.11 -8.04 39.61
C PRO A 23 2.83 -7.04 40.53
N SER A 24 2.94 -5.77 40.15
CA SER A 24 3.75 -4.76 40.86
C SER A 24 3.04 -3.43 41.11
N ASN A 25 1.70 -3.37 41.04
CA ASN A 25 0.90 -2.15 41.23
C ASN A 25 1.26 -0.96 40.30
N LYS A 26 2.18 -1.16 39.34
CA LYS A 26 2.56 -0.21 38.28
C LYS A 26 1.86 -0.61 37.00
N ALA A 27 0.57 -0.29 36.90
CA ALA A 27 -0.17 -0.47 35.66
C ALA A 27 0.13 0.71 34.72
N GLN A 28 0.54 0.42 33.49
CA GLN A 28 0.90 1.45 32.53
C GLN A 28 -0.36 2.17 32.02
N THR A 29 -0.35 3.50 32.10
CA THR A 29 -1.40 4.34 31.51
C THR A 29 -1.12 4.51 30.03
N TYR A 30 -2.17 4.37 29.24
CA TYR A 30 -2.19 4.59 27.80
C TYR A 30 -3.23 5.66 27.48
N ARG A 31 -3.08 6.28 26.32
CA ARG A 31 -4.07 7.20 25.76
C ARG A 31 -4.86 6.49 24.68
N LEU A 32 -6.17 6.45 24.85
CA LEU A 32 -7.13 5.96 23.86
C LEU A 32 -7.65 7.14 23.05
N VAL A 33 -7.29 7.20 21.78
CA VAL A 33 -7.76 8.21 20.82
C VAL A 33 -8.84 7.58 19.96
N VAL A 34 -10.05 8.15 19.98
CA VAL A 34 -11.17 7.71 19.15
C VAL A 34 -11.40 8.77 18.08
N LYS A 35 -11.50 8.32 16.83
CA LYS A 35 -11.90 9.18 15.71
C LYS A 35 -13.15 8.64 15.05
N ARG A 36 -14.01 9.55 14.59
CA ARG A 36 -15.17 9.22 13.78
C ARG A 36 -15.11 9.92 12.43
N LYS A 37 -15.58 9.24 11.40
CA LYS A 37 -15.76 9.81 10.05
C LYS A 37 -17.14 9.41 9.51
N PRO A 38 -17.82 10.26 8.73
CA PRO A 38 -19.09 9.89 8.12
C PRO A 38 -18.87 8.72 7.14
N LYS A 39 -19.79 7.74 7.14
CA LYS A 39 -19.80 6.65 6.16
C LYS A 39 -20.08 7.19 4.76
N LYS A 40 -19.43 6.62 3.74
CA LYS A 40 -19.65 7.00 2.34
C LYS A 40 -21.08 6.70 1.87
N ASP A 41 -21.62 5.57 2.32
CA ASP A 41 -22.92 5.09 1.88
C ASP A 41 -24.08 5.59 2.77
N ARG A 42 -23.77 6.37 3.82
CA ARG A 42 -24.73 6.90 4.83
C ARG A 42 -25.68 5.86 5.43
N GLN A 43 -25.38 4.58 5.28
CA GLN A 43 -26.17 3.49 5.82
C GLN A 43 -25.90 3.36 7.33
N ILE A 44 -26.98 3.26 8.09
CA ILE A 44 -26.95 3.10 9.55
C ILE A 44 -26.35 1.74 9.88
N ASP A 45 -25.34 1.72 10.75
CA ASP A 45 -24.81 0.46 11.27
C ASP A 45 -25.81 -0.19 12.22
N LEU A 46 -26.04 -1.50 12.10
CA LEU A 46 -26.93 -2.24 13.00
C LEU A 46 -26.42 -2.25 14.45
N ILE A 47 -25.09 -2.15 14.64
CA ILE A 47 -24.46 -2.23 15.96
C ILE A 47 -24.35 -0.84 16.60
N THR A 48 -23.88 0.15 15.84
CA THR A 48 -23.63 1.51 16.35
C THR A 48 -24.86 2.40 16.25
N GLN A 49 -25.87 2.00 15.47
CA GLN A 49 -27.08 2.75 15.17
C GLN A 49 -26.82 4.18 14.67
N ASP A 50 -25.64 4.41 14.08
CA ASP A 50 -25.19 5.72 13.62
C ASP A 50 -24.60 5.63 12.20
N ILE A 51 -24.48 6.78 11.55
CA ILE A 51 -23.97 6.99 10.19
C ILE A 51 -22.45 7.21 10.15
N TYR A 52 -21.75 6.97 11.26
CA TYR A 52 -20.31 7.19 11.40
C TYR A 52 -19.53 5.88 11.55
N ASP A 53 -18.34 5.85 10.94
CA ASP A 53 -17.30 4.85 11.19
C ASP A 53 -16.45 5.30 12.37
N TYR A 54 -16.44 4.51 13.44
CA TYR A 54 -15.58 4.75 14.61
C TYR A 54 -14.29 3.93 14.50
N ARG A 55 -13.16 4.55 14.83
CA ARG A 55 -11.87 3.88 14.94
C ARG A 55 -11.16 4.32 16.21
N ALA A 56 -10.74 3.33 17.00
CA ALA A 56 -9.96 3.53 18.21
C ALA A 56 -8.47 3.29 17.94
N ILE A 57 -7.62 4.13 18.52
CA ILE A 57 -6.17 4.05 18.47
C ILE A 57 -5.68 4.10 19.92
N ILE A 58 -4.95 3.08 20.36
CA ILE A 58 -4.28 3.10 21.66
C ILE A 58 -2.83 3.54 21.41
N THR A 59 -2.37 4.54 22.16
CA THR A 59 -1.00 5.07 22.08
C THR A 59 -0.42 5.26 23.47
N ASN A 60 0.90 5.13 23.59
CA ASN A 60 1.69 5.53 24.76
C ASN A 60 2.25 6.95 24.62
N ASP A 61 1.88 7.65 23.55
CA ASP A 61 2.30 9.01 23.23
C ASP A 61 1.35 10.04 23.83
N PHE A 62 1.89 10.88 24.71
CA PHE A 62 1.18 11.95 25.40
C PHE A 62 1.60 13.34 24.91
N ASP A 63 2.67 13.44 24.10
CA ASP A 63 3.22 14.71 23.65
C ASP A 63 2.52 15.21 22.38
N LEU A 64 2.13 14.28 21.50
CA LEU A 64 1.44 14.60 20.26
C LEU A 64 -0.03 14.98 20.50
N ASP A 65 -0.53 16.00 19.78
CA ASP A 65 -1.95 16.32 19.81
C ASP A 65 -2.81 15.15 19.29
N THR A 66 -4.05 15.04 19.77
CA THR A 66 -5.06 14.06 19.33
C THR A 66 -5.18 13.95 17.82
N LYS A 67 -5.23 15.09 17.11
CA LYS A 67 -5.28 15.14 15.65
C LYS A 67 -3.96 14.67 15.02
N GLY A 68 -2.84 15.01 15.66
CA GLY A 68 -1.50 14.53 15.28
C GLY A 68 -1.39 13.00 15.34
N VAL A 69 -1.83 12.39 16.45
CA VAL A 69 -1.90 10.93 16.61
C VAL A 69 -2.80 10.30 15.55
N ALA A 70 -3.99 10.89 15.31
CA ALA A 70 -4.91 10.41 14.29
C ALA A 70 -4.30 10.48 12.88
N ALA A 71 -3.59 11.56 12.56
CA ALA A 71 -2.89 11.77 11.29
C ALA A 71 -1.72 10.79 11.11
N PHE A 72 -0.90 10.60 12.15
CA PHE A 72 0.18 9.62 12.16
C PHE A 72 -0.35 8.21 11.90
N TYR A 73 -1.42 7.80 12.60
CA TYR A 73 -2.03 6.50 12.37
C TYR A 73 -2.65 6.39 10.97
N ASN A 74 -3.18 7.47 10.38
CA ASN A 74 -3.66 7.44 8.99
C ASN A 74 -2.53 7.12 8.00
N GLN A 75 -1.29 7.53 8.27
CA GLN A 75 -0.15 7.18 7.42
C GLN A 75 0.13 5.67 7.42
N ARG A 76 -0.22 4.95 8.49
CA ARG A 76 -0.16 3.47 8.52
C ARG A 76 -1.06 2.83 7.46
N GLY A 77 -2.18 3.45 7.09
CA GLY A 77 -3.03 2.98 5.99
C GLY A 77 -2.30 2.96 4.63
N ASN A 78 -1.33 3.84 4.42
CA ASN A 78 -0.48 3.77 3.22
C ASN A 78 0.41 2.51 3.21
N MET A 79 0.73 1.98 4.40
CA MET A 79 1.50 0.75 4.54
C MET A 79 0.70 -0.47 4.09
N GLU A 80 -0.61 -0.53 4.34
CA GLU A 80 -1.50 -1.59 3.83
C GLU A 80 -1.38 -1.69 2.31
N ARG A 81 -1.42 -0.54 1.62
CA ARG A 81 -1.23 -0.51 0.16
C ARG A 81 0.16 -1.01 -0.26
N GLN A 82 1.22 -0.75 0.51
CA GLN A 82 2.55 -1.30 0.21
C GLN A 82 2.58 -2.81 0.39
N PHE A 83 1.93 -3.33 1.44
CA PHE A 83 1.79 -4.77 1.65
C PHE A 83 1.00 -5.43 0.52
N ASP A 84 -0.06 -4.82 0.04
CA ASP A 84 -0.82 -5.33 -1.11
C ASP A 84 0.04 -5.42 -2.38
N ILE A 85 0.93 -4.45 -2.61
CA ILE A 85 1.88 -4.50 -3.73
C ILE A 85 2.87 -5.64 -3.53
N LEU A 86 3.45 -5.79 -2.34
CA LEU A 86 4.40 -6.87 -2.06
C LEU A 86 3.77 -8.26 -2.21
N LYS A 87 2.54 -8.44 -1.71
CA LYS A 87 1.75 -9.67 -1.86
C LYS A 87 1.50 -10.04 -3.31
N ASN A 88 1.00 -9.08 -4.10
CA ASN A 88 0.52 -9.35 -5.44
C ASN A 88 1.62 -9.31 -6.51
N ASP A 89 2.52 -8.33 -6.43
CA ASP A 89 3.53 -8.09 -7.46
C ASP A 89 4.85 -8.81 -7.12
N PHE A 90 5.19 -8.99 -5.85
CA PHE A 90 6.50 -9.54 -5.42
C PHE A 90 6.40 -10.92 -4.76
N GLY A 91 5.26 -11.59 -4.90
CA GLY A 91 5.14 -13.01 -4.57
C GLY A 91 5.10 -13.33 -3.07
N TRP A 92 4.86 -12.36 -2.18
CA TRP A 92 4.73 -12.66 -0.75
C TRP A 92 3.53 -13.58 -0.44
N ASN A 93 2.55 -13.67 -1.35
CA ASN A 93 1.43 -14.59 -1.21
C ASN A 93 1.77 -16.04 -1.64
N ASN A 94 2.83 -16.23 -2.42
CA ASN A 94 3.21 -17.51 -3.02
C ASN A 94 4.66 -17.84 -2.63
N MET A 95 4.86 -18.23 -1.38
CA MET A 95 6.19 -18.54 -0.86
C MET A 95 6.75 -19.82 -1.51
N PRO A 96 7.98 -19.79 -2.05
CA PRO A 96 8.51 -20.88 -2.87
C PRO A 96 9.09 -22.06 -2.08
N PHE A 97 9.35 -21.92 -0.77
CA PHE A 97 10.00 -22.96 0.04
C PHE A 97 9.11 -23.45 1.18
N SER A 98 9.27 -24.71 1.58
CA SER A 98 8.57 -25.28 2.75
C SER A 98 9.18 -24.86 4.09
N SER A 99 10.41 -24.34 4.08
CA SER A 99 11.11 -23.90 5.30
C SER A 99 10.96 -22.39 5.50
N LEU A 100 10.57 -21.99 6.71
CA LEU A 100 10.37 -20.58 7.07
C LEU A 100 11.65 -19.76 6.94
N ASN A 101 12.81 -20.31 7.31
CA ASN A 101 14.11 -19.62 7.21
C ASN A 101 14.44 -19.26 5.75
N LYS A 102 14.17 -20.18 4.81
CA LYS A 102 14.38 -19.94 3.38
C LYS A 102 13.39 -18.90 2.83
N ASN A 103 12.14 -18.95 3.28
CA ASN A 103 11.13 -17.95 2.92
C ASN A 103 11.47 -16.55 3.44
N LEU A 104 12.06 -16.43 4.63
CA LEU A 104 12.51 -15.15 5.17
C LEU A 104 13.56 -14.48 4.27
N VAL A 105 14.53 -15.24 3.75
CA VAL A 105 15.50 -14.73 2.76
C VAL A 105 14.79 -14.30 1.48
N PHE A 106 13.82 -15.08 0.99
CA PHE A 106 13.02 -14.73 -0.18
C PHE A 106 12.22 -13.43 0.02
N LEU A 107 11.58 -13.25 1.18
CA LEU A 107 10.82 -12.04 1.51
C LEU A 107 11.72 -10.80 1.54
N TYR A 108 12.92 -10.89 2.12
CA TYR A 108 13.88 -9.79 2.09
C TYR A 108 14.38 -9.49 0.68
N PHE A 109 14.73 -10.51 -0.09
CA PHE A 109 15.19 -10.35 -1.46
C PHE A 109 14.13 -9.64 -2.32
N THR A 110 12.88 -10.09 -2.24
CA THR A 110 11.76 -9.49 -2.98
C THR A 110 11.42 -8.07 -2.51
N ALA A 111 11.63 -7.74 -1.23
CA ALA A 111 11.54 -6.37 -0.73
C ALA A 111 12.62 -5.44 -1.32
N ILE A 112 13.85 -5.95 -1.50
CA ILE A 112 14.91 -5.21 -2.19
C ILE A 112 14.54 -5.00 -3.66
N CYS A 113 14.02 -6.03 -4.34
CA CYS A 113 13.52 -5.92 -5.71
C CYS A 113 12.42 -4.87 -5.84
N ARG A 114 11.53 -4.74 -4.86
CA ARG A 114 10.49 -3.69 -4.82
C ARG A 114 11.09 -2.29 -4.80
N ASN A 115 12.13 -2.08 -3.99
CA ASN A 115 12.84 -0.80 -3.91
C ASN A 115 13.56 -0.47 -5.22
N LEU A 116 14.21 -1.47 -5.82
CA LEU A 116 14.87 -1.34 -7.11
C LEU A 116 13.85 -1.01 -8.22
N TYR A 117 12.73 -1.72 -8.28
CA TYR A 117 11.66 -1.45 -9.24
C TYR A 117 11.13 -0.02 -9.13
N ASN A 118 10.96 0.50 -7.91
CA ASN A 118 10.55 1.89 -7.70
C ASN A 118 11.53 2.89 -8.35
N LYS A 119 12.84 2.64 -8.26
CA LYS A 119 13.85 3.49 -8.89
C LYS A 119 13.84 3.36 -10.41
N ILE A 120 13.71 2.14 -10.92
CA ILE A 120 13.61 1.83 -12.35
C ILE A 120 12.40 2.56 -12.97
N ILE A 121 11.20 2.35 -12.45
CA ILE A 121 9.98 2.94 -13.04
C ILE A 121 10.02 4.48 -12.98
N GLN A 122 10.57 5.05 -11.90
CA GLN A 122 10.75 6.51 -11.80
C GLN A 122 11.71 7.02 -12.87
N HIS A 123 12.85 6.36 -13.08
CA HIS A 123 13.82 6.74 -14.09
C HIS A 123 13.23 6.63 -15.51
N PHE A 124 12.66 5.48 -15.88
CA PHE A 124 12.08 5.28 -17.21
C PHE A 124 10.85 6.14 -17.49
N SER A 125 10.06 6.48 -16.46
CA SER A 125 8.90 7.39 -16.64
C SER A 125 9.28 8.82 -17.01
N LYS A 126 10.53 9.26 -16.72
CA LYS A 126 11.02 10.57 -17.15
C LYS A 126 11.33 10.60 -18.64
N THR A 127 11.88 9.52 -19.17
CA THR A 127 12.28 9.41 -20.59
C THR A 127 11.10 9.02 -21.47
N ASN A 128 10.19 8.18 -20.97
CA ASN A 128 9.08 7.64 -21.75
C ASN A 128 7.72 8.19 -21.28
N ARG A 129 7.09 8.99 -22.14
CA ARG A 129 5.77 9.63 -21.89
C ARG A 129 4.63 8.62 -21.63
N TYR A 130 4.76 7.38 -22.08
CA TYR A 130 3.72 6.34 -21.92
C TYR A 130 3.83 5.56 -20.60
N LEU A 131 4.93 5.74 -19.85
CA LEU A 131 5.14 5.14 -18.55
C LEU A 131 4.81 6.14 -17.44
N LYS A 132 4.05 5.68 -16.44
CA LYS A 132 3.80 6.46 -15.22
C LYS A 132 4.56 5.84 -14.05
N PRO A 133 5.15 6.65 -13.16
CA PRO A 133 5.87 6.16 -11.99
C PRO A 133 4.97 5.37 -11.02
N THR A 134 3.66 5.53 -11.13
CA THR A 134 2.65 4.84 -10.30
C THR A 134 2.23 3.47 -10.83
N TYR A 135 2.76 3.02 -11.97
CA TYR A 135 2.41 1.72 -12.53
C TYR A 135 2.90 0.56 -11.66
N ARG A 136 2.01 -0.42 -11.47
CA ARG A 136 2.32 -1.73 -10.88
C ARG A 136 3.20 -2.56 -11.81
N MET A 137 3.92 -3.52 -11.26
CA MET A 137 4.96 -4.25 -11.98
C MET A 137 4.39 -5.00 -13.20
N LYS A 138 3.26 -5.69 -13.04
CA LYS A 138 2.59 -6.38 -14.15
C LYS A 138 2.24 -5.44 -15.32
N LYS A 139 1.77 -4.23 -15.00
CA LYS A 139 1.42 -3.23 -16.01
C LYS A 139 2.66 -2.66 -16.70
N PHE A 140 3.75 -2.48 -15.97
CA PHE A 140 5.05 -2.08 -16.54
C PHE A 140 5.57 -3.16 -17.50
N ILE A 141 5.58 -4.43 -17.07
CA ILE A 141 6.00 -5.56 -17.92
C ILE A 141 5.18 -5.59 -19.21
N PHE A 142 3.85 -5.56 -19.11
CA PHE A 142 2.98 -5.65 -20.28
C PHE A 142 3.07 -4.46 -21.23
N ARG A 143 3.38 -3.25 -20.73
CA ARG A 143 3.39 -2.04 -21.56
C ARG A 143 4.76 -1.65 -22.10
N PHE A 144 5.83 -2.14 -21.48
CA PHE A 144 7.19 -1.71 -21.82
C PHE A 144 8.13 -2.86 -22.15
N ILE A 145 7.99 -4.01 -21.47
CA ILE A 145 8.88 -5.17 -21.69
C ILE A 145 8.32 -6.08 -22.78
N ILE A 146 7.04 -6.43 -22.68
CA ILE A 146 6.37 -7.32 -23.62
C ILE A 146 5.83 -6.47 -24.77
N LEU A 147 6.46 -6.58 -25.93
CA LEU A 147 5.98 -5.97 -27.18
C LEU A 147 5.49 -7.08 -28.10
N PRO A 148 4.22 -7.06 -28.54
CA PRO A 148 3.74 -8.03 -29.50
C PRO A 148 4.42 -7.79 -30.85
N ALA A 149 4.99 -8.84 -31.44
CA ALA A 149 5.68 -8.76 -32.72
C ALA A 149 5.41 -10.01 -33.58
N LYS A 150 5.50 -9.85 -34.90
CA LYS A 150 5.33 -10.94 -35.87
C LYS A 150 6.39 -10.85 -36.96
N TRP A 151 6.97 -11.99 -37.31
CA TRP A 151 7.81 -12.11 -38.50
C TRP A 151 6.97 -12.12 -39.77
N ILE A 152 7.29 -11.25 -40.72
CA ILE A 152 6.61 -11.13 -42.01
C ILE A 152 7.65 -11.27 -43.12
N LYS A 153 7.35 -12.09 -44.12
CA LYS A 153 8.16 -12.22 -45.32
C LYS A 153 7.69 -11.20 -46.35
N GLN A 154 8.54 -10.24 -46.71
CA GLN A 154 8.26 -9.23 -47.73
C GLN A 154 9.44 -9.14 -48.69
N SER A 155 9.19 -9.28 -50.00
CA SER A 155 10.23 -9.24 -51.05
C SER A 155 11.46 -10.11 -50.74
N ARG A 156 11.24 -11.37 -50.38
CA ARG A 156 12.27 -12.36 -49.99
C ARG A 156 13.06 -12.05 -48.70
N GLN A 157 12.75 -10.96 -47.99
CA GLN A 157 13.34 -10.63 -46.69
C GLN A 157 12.38 -10.96 -45.54
N LEU A 158 12.93 -11.46 -44.42
CA LEU A 158 12.22 -11.61 -43.15
C LEU A 158 12.34 -10.30 -42.36
N LYS A 159 11.20 -9.66 -42.09
CA LYS A 159 11.12 -8.42 -41.30
C LYS A 159 10.32 -8.68 -40.02
N LEU A 160 10.83 -8.24 -38.88
CA LEU A 160 10.11 -8.30 -37.61
C LEU A 160 9.20 -7.08 -37.49
N ARG A 161 7.88 -7.28 -37.62
CA ARG A 161 6.91 -6.21 -37.43
C ARG A 161 6.50 -6.15 -35.96
N ILE A 162 6.82 -5.04 -35.31
CA ILE A 162 6.43 -4.77 -33.91
C ILE A 162 5.08 -4.05 -33.90
N TYR A 163 4.10 -4.60 -33.20
CA TYR A 163 2.79 -4.00 -33.01
C TYR A 163 2.83 -3.14 -31.75
N SER A 164 3.07 -1.85 -31.93
CA SER A 164 3.06 -0.88 -30.85
C SER A 164 2.27 0.36 -31.28
N TYR A 165 1.74 1.10 -30.30
CA TYR A 165 1.13 2.42 -30.55
C TYR A 165 2.14 3.42 -31.16
N ASN A 166 3.43 3.21 -30.92
CA ASN A 166 4.51 3.90 -31.64
C ASN A 166 4.89 3.13 -32.90
N HIS A 167 4.97 3.82 -34.03
CA HIS A 167 5.73 3.36 -35.19
C HIS A 167 7.22 3.46 -34.84
N TYR A 168 7.78 2.38 -34.31
CA TYR A 168 9.22 2.21 -34.29
C TYR A 168 9.65 2.04 -35.75
N GLN A 169 10.44 2.98 -36.27
CA GLN A 169 11.05 2.79 -37.59
C GLN A 169 12.08 1.67 -37.45
N THR A 170 11.73 0.49 -37.97
CA THR A 170 12.61 -0.66 -38.17
C THR A 170 13.28 -0.59 -39.52
#